data_AF-A0A1V1PJT2-F1
#
_entry.id   AF-A0A1V1PJT2-F1
#
_cell.length_a   1.000
_cell.length_b   1.000
_cell.length_c   1.000
_cell.angle_alpha   90.00
_cell.angle_beta   90.00
_cell.angle_gamma   90.00
#
_symmetry.space_group_name_H-M   'P 1'
#
loop_
_entity.id
_entity.type
_entity.pdbx_description
1 polymer ?
#
loop_
_entity_poly.entity_id
_entity_poly.type
_entity_poly.pdbx_seq_one_letter_code
_entity_poly.pdbx_strand_id
1 'polypeptide(L)'
;MDEGSELLLENLVSQWRGEGDYRRADGAMFICKTEHGAFLHELYAPATATQIETMSAALGFACPESVRALFSRHNGARLFDNSILIFAVVDEVIRGANVEAAQSVSLLDELQLFRAMHLPLWNAGWRPLGSIVVETRWKILVNHRGEIRVAKTRGKMPNLSFVGIMPCLAAVSRIFGESFSTEGVRVHSHRRIEMEVRTAFGQLAGP
;
A
#
# COMPACT_ATOMS: atom_id res chain seq x y z
N MET A 1 1.43 29.94 -7.39
CA MET A 1 1.86 28.76 -6.63
C MET A 1 0.58 28.11 -6.16
N ASP A 2 0.19 27.05 -6.86
CA ASP A 2 -0.99 26.27 -6.49
C ASP A 2 -0.55 25.40 -5.32
N GLU A 3 -1.10 25.63 -4.12
CA GLU A 3 -0.93 24.75 -2.97
C GLU A 3 -1.60 23.43 -3.32
N GLY A 4 -0.80 22.61 -4.00
CA GLY A 4 -1.12 21.28 -4.42
C GLY A 4 -1.78 20.56 -3.26
N SER A 5 -3.01 20.13 -3.53
CA SER A 5 -3.59 18.91 -3.02
C SER A 5 -2.60 17.76 -3.22
N GLU A 6 -1.54 17.73 -2.42
CA GLU A 6 -0.79 16.52 -2.14
C GLU A 6 -1.88 15.53 -1.71
N LEU A 7 -2.17 14.56 -2.59
CA LEU A 7 -2.98 13.42 -2.25
C LEU A 7 -2.27 12.74 -1.08
N LEU A 8 -2.64 13.11 0.15
CA LEU A 8 -2.14 12.48 1.36
C LEU A 8 -2.88 11.17 1.56
N LEU A 9 -2.19 10.16 2.05
CA LEU A 9 -2.82 8.87 2.32
C LEU A 9 -3.95 9.03 3.36
N GLU A 10 -3.79 9.96 4.31
CA GLU A 10 -4.83 10.40 5.25
C GLU A 10 -6.08 10.94 4.54
N ASN A 11 -5.93 11.76 3.48
CA ASN A 11 -7.05 12.29 2.70
C ASN A 11 -7.75 11.19 1.90
N LEU A 12 -7.01 10.18 1.43
CA LEU A 12 -7.60 9.05 0.73
C LEU A 12 -8.55 8.26 1.63
N VAL A 13 -8.25 8.19 2.93
CA VAL A 13 -9.03 7.39 3.88
C VAL A 13 -9.94 8.22 4.81
N SER A 14 -9.98 9.54 4.64
CA SER A 14 -10.61 10.45 5.59
C SER A 14 -12.12 10.28 5.73
N GLN A 15 -12.78 9.69 4.73
CA GLN A 15 -14.22 9.42 4.77
C GLN A 15 -14.58 8.23 5.67
N TRP A 16 -13.63 7.32 5.93
CA TRP A 16 -13.81 6.19 6.83
C TRP A 16 -13.32 6.56 8.22
N ARG A 17 -14.02 7.45 8.92
CA ARG A 17 -13.70 7.76 10.33
C ARG A 17 -14.55 6.98 11.33
N GLY A 18 -15.65 6.36 10.87
CA GLY A 18 -16.50 5.46 11.65
C GLY A 18 -16.69 5.89 13.11
N GLU A 19 -16.51 4.94 14.02
CA GLU A 19 -16.61 5.11 15.48
C GLU A 19 -15.41 5.84 16.13
N GLY A 20 -14.39 6.20 15.35
CA GLY A 20 -13.25 6.98 15.82
C GLY A 20 -11.92 6.63 15.15
N ASP A 21 -10.98 7.56 15.28
CA ASP A 21 -9.57 7.40 14.98
C ASP A 21 -8.72 7.39 16.26
N TYR A 22 -7.62 6.65 16.22
CA TYR A 22 -6.63 6.60 17.30
C TYR A 22 -5.26 6.97 16.74
N ARG A 23 -4.57 7.89 17.42
CA ARG A 23 -3.19 8.26 17.09
C ARG A 23 -2.26 7.81 18.20
N ARG A 24 -1.27 7.01 17.84
CA ARG A 24 -0.22 6.58 18.76
C ARG A 24 0.85 7.68 18.90
N ALA A 25 1.57 7.68 20.02
CA ALA A 25 2.56 8.71 20.33
C ALA A 25 3.71 8.81 19.32
N ASP A 26 4.01 7.72 18.60
CA ASP A 26 5.01 7.68 17.53
C ASP A 26 4.50 8.23 16.18
N GLY A 27 3.25 8.69 16.12
CA GLY A 27 2.64 9.26 14.93
C GLY A 27 1.85 8.28 14.07
N ALA A 28 1.83 6.98 14.41
CA ALA A 28 0.98 6.01 13.73
C ALA A 28 -0.52 6.36 13.91
N MET A 29 -1.31 6.16 12.86
CA MET A 29 -2.73 6.49 12.81
C MET A 29 -3.54 5.23 12.51
N PHE A 30 -4.57 5.01 13.31
CA PHE A 30 -5.48 3.88 13.23
C PHE A 30 -6.87 4.45 13.00
N ILE A 31 -7.47 4.13 11.86
CA ILE A 31 -8.63 4.85 11.34
C ILE A 31 -9.75 3.84 11.08
N CYS A 32 -10.97 4.22 11.49
CA CYS A 32 -12.18 3.39 11.42
C CYS A 32 -12.06 2.12 12.27
N LYS A 33 -12.28 2.25 13.58
CA LYS A 33 -12.38 1.11 14.47
C LYS A 33 -13.64 0.30 14.13
N THR A 34 -13.49 -1.01 13.95
CA THR A 34 -14.59 -1.95 13.69
C THR A 34 -15.15 -2.48 15.01
N GLU A 35 -16.36 -3.05 14.97
CA GLU A 35 -17.03 -3.65 16.14
C GLU A 35 -16.18 -4.72 16.86
N HIS A 36 -15.25 -5.36 16.14
CA HIS A 36 -14.34 -6.37 16.69
C HIS A 36 -13.04 -5.78 17.26
N GLY A 37 -12.91 -4.46 17.32
CA GLY A 37 -11.76 -3.76 17.89
C GLY A 37 -10.53 -3.65 16.98
N ALA A 38 -10.64 -4.10 15.72
CA ALA A 38 -9.62 -3.88 14.70
C ALA A 38 -9.82 -2.52 14.00
N PHE A 39 -8.85 -2.07 13.21
CA PHE A 39 -8.98 -0.85 12.42
C PHE A 39 -8.98 -1.17 10.92
N LEU A 40 -9.86 -0.50 10.15
CA LEU A 40 -9.91 -0.69 8.71
C LEU A 40 -8.63 -0.21 8.02
N HIS A 41 -8.06 0.88 8.53
CA HIS A 41 -6.82 1.46 8.02
C HIS A 41 -5.81 1.68 9.15
N GLU A 42 -4.58 1.28 8.90
CA GLU A 42 -3.41 1.51 9.76
C GLU A 42 -2.36 2.25 8.90
N LEU A 43 -2.02 3.47 9.29
CA LEU A 43 -0.92 4.24 8.70
C LEU A 43 0.20 4.26 9.73
N TYR A 44 1.35 3.68 9.41
CA TYR A 44 2.42 3.54 10.41
C TYR A 44 3.19 4.85 10.60
N ALA A 45 3.96 4.91 11.69
CA ALA A 45 4.79 6.06 12.01
C ALA A 45 5.71 6.46 10.85
N PRO A 46 6.07 7.75 10.70
CA PRO A 46 7.01 8.21 9.68
C PRO A 46 8.33 7.41 9.68
N ALA A 47 8.88 7.17 8.48
CA ALA A 47 10.21 6.61 8.36
C ALA A 47 11.26 7.68 8.74
N THR A 48 12.27 7.27 9.51
CA THR A 48 13.46 8.09 9.76
C THR A 48 14.27 8.28 8.49
N ALA A 49 15.14 9.30 8.48
CA ALA A 49 16.09 9.50 7.38
C ALA A 49 16.94 8.24 7.11
N THR A 50 17.41 7.59 8.19
CA THR A 50 18.18 6.34 8.12
C THR A 50 17.39 5.20 7.48
N GLN A 51 16.08 5.08 7.79
CA GLN A 51 15.21 4.10 7.14
C GLN A 51 15.01 4.41 5.64
N ILE A 52 14.89 5.68 5.26
CA ILE A 52 14.78 6.08 3.85
C ILE A 52 16.07 5.77 3.07
N GLU A 53 17.23 5.97 3.68
CA GLU A 53 18.52 5.58 3.12
C GLU A 53 18.62 4.05 2.98
N THR A 54 18.21 3.32 4.01
CA THR A 54 18.15 1.84 4.00
C THR A 54 17.25 1.33 2.89
N MET A 55 16.08 1.95 2.70
CA MET A 55 15.18 1.64 1.58
C MET A 55 15.86 1.88 0.23
N SER A 56 16.54 3.01 0.05
CA SER A 56 17.25 3.31 -1.20
C SER A 56 18.34 2.27 -1.50
N ALA A 57 19.11 1.87 -0.48
CA ALA A 57 20.11 0.82 -0.60
C ALA A 57 19.47 -0.53 -0.97
N ALA A 58 18.37 -0.91 -0.31
CA ALA A 58 17.68 -2.17 -0.55
C ALA A 58 16.99 -2.25 -1.93
N LEU A 59 16.44 -1.13 -2.42
CA LEU A 59 15.88 -1.02 -3.77
C LEU A 59 16.98 -1.16 -4.84
N GLY A 60 18.21 -0.73 -4.52
CA GLY A 60 19.36 -0.68 -5.45
C GLY A 60 19.35 0.55 -6.35
N PHE A 61 18.60 1.59 -5.98
CA PHE A 61 18.54 2.89 -6.65
C PHE A 61 18.02 3.97 -5.68
N ALA A 62 18.26 5.24 -6.00
CA ALA A 62 17.76 6.35 -5.20
C ALA A 62 16.24 6.29 -5.08
N CYS A 63 15.70 6.34 -3.85
CA CYS A 63 14.26 6.32 -3.64
C CYS A 63 13.57 7.46 -4.41
N PRO A 64 12.60 7.15 -5.29
CA PRO A 64 11.84 8.16 -6.01
C PRO A 64 11.14 9.14 -5.07
N GLU A 65 11.01 10.40 -5.49
CA GLU A 65 10.49 11.49 -4.65
C GLU A 65 9.09 11.19 -4.10
N SER A 66 8.17 10.71 -4.93
CA SER A 66 6.81 10.39 -4.47
C SER A 66 6.77 9.27 -3.43
N VAL A 67 7.66 8.29 -3.53
CA VAL A 67 7.81 7.21 -2.54
C VAL A 67 8.45 7.75 -1.27
N ARG A 68 9.48 8.60 -1.39
CA ARG A 68 10.13 9.25 -0.26
C ARG A 68 9.14 10.12 0.53
N ALA A 69 8.32 10.90 -0.17
CA ALA A 69 7.29 11.75 0.42
C ALA A 69 6.25 10.93 1.19
N LEU A 70 5.81 9.80 0.62
CA LEU A 70 4.94 8.85 1.32
C LEU A 70 5.61 8.32 2.60
N PHE A 71 6.82 7.78 2.50
CA PHE A 71 7.51 7.14 3.64
C PHE A 71 7.91 8.14 4.73
N SER A 72 8.19 9.39 4.37
CA SER A 72 8.46 10.47 5.33
C SER A 72 7.23 10.88 6.16
N ARG A 73 6.03 10.44 5.75
CA ARG A 73 4.78 10.64 6.50
C ARG A 73 4.30 9.34 7.12
N HIS A 74 4.40 8.22 6.40
CA HIS A 74 3.96 6.90 6.84
C HIS A 74 4.92 5.80 6.36
N ASN A 75 5.62 5.14 7.28
CA ASN A 75 6.48 4.00 6.98
C ASN A 75 5.64 2.74 6.72
N GLY A 76 4.95 2.69 5.59
CA GLY A 76 4.02 1.64 5.25
C GLY A 76 2.59 1.89 5.76
N ALA A 77 1.68 1.03 5.32
CA ALA A 77 0.26 1.13 5.63
C ALA A 77 -0.46 -0.20 5.40
N ARG A 78 -1.60 -0.38 6.08
CA ARG A 78 -2.62 -1.38 5.79
C ARG A 78 -3.92 -0.66 5.55
N LEU A 79 -4.60 -0.96 4.45
CA LEU A 79 -5.87 -0.32 4.12
C LEU A 79 -6.90 -1.37 3.76
N PHE A 80 -8.16 -1.08 4.08
CA PHE A 80 -9.31 -1.90 3.71
C PHE A 80 -9.20 -3.35 4.21
N ASP A 81 -8.93 -3.53 5.51
CA ASP A 81 -8.81 -4.85 6.12
C ASP A 81 -7.74 -5.72 5.43
N ASN A 82 -6.51 -5.18 5.38
CA ASN A 82 -5.33 -5.83 4.76
C ASN A 82 -5.41 -6.04 3.24
N SER A 83 -6.44 -5.54 2.57
CA SER A 83 -6.56 -5.65 1.11
C SER A 83 -5.54 -4.80 0.35
N ILE A 84 -5.04 -3.72 0.93
CA ILE A 84 -3.89 -2.98 0.38
C ILE A 84 -2.81 -2.90 1.45
N LEU A 85 -1.60 -3.33 1.11
CA LEU A 85 -0.44 -3.34 1.97
C LEU A 85 0.66 -2.50 1.33
N ILE A 86 1.21 -1.55 2.08
CA ILE A 86 2.47 -0.87 1.77
C ILE A 86 3.50 -1.35 2.78
N PHE A 87 4.58 -1.92 2.28
CA PHE A 87 5.59 -2.54 3.11
C PHE A 87 6.44 -1.47 3.79
N ALA A 88 6.77 -1.68 5.05
CA ALA A 88 7.54 -0.75 5.85
C ALA A 88 9.03 -1.11 5.84
N VAL A 89 9.88 -0.11 6.06
CA VAL A 89 11.30 -0.31 6.33
C VAL A 89 11.48 -0.67 7.80
N VAL A 90 11.43 -1.96 8.11
CA VAL A 90 11.65 -2.52 9.44
C VAL A 90 12.46 -3.80 9.33
N ASP A 91 13.33 -4.04 10.31
CA ASP A 91 14.26 -5.17 10.29
C ASP A 91 13.58 -6.50 10.63
N GLU A 92 12.55 -6.51 11.47
CA GLU A 92 11.82 -7.73 11.86
C GLU A 92 10.32 -7.47 12.07
N VAL A 93 9.51 -8.50 11.78
CA VAL A 93 8.07 -8.54 12.09
C VAL A 93 7.86 -9.32 13.39
N ILE A 94 7.68 -8.61 14.50
CA ILE A 94 7.18 -9.13 15.76
C ILE A 94 5.66 -9.24 15.66
N ARG A 95 5.14 -10.47 15.60
CA ARG A 95 3.70 -10.72 15.69
C ARG A 95 3.27 -10.61 17.16
N GLY A 96 2.54 -9.57 17.52
CA GLY A 96 1.85 -9.52 18.82
C GLY A 96 0.34 -9.39 18.67
N ALA A 97 -0.39 -9.84 19.69
CA ALA A 97 -1.84 -9.84 19.73
C ALA A 97 -2.47 -8.48 20.10
N ASN A 98 -1.67 -7.52 20.57
CA ASN A 98 -2.12 -6.17 20.88
C ASN A 98 -2.04 -5.26 19.65
N VAL A 99 -2.96 -4.31 19.52
CA VAL A 99 -2.90 -3.25 18.49
C VAL A 99 -1.58 -2.48 18.55
N GLU A 100 -1.00 -2.32 19.74
CA GLU A 100 0.34 -1.75 19.92
C GLU A 100 1.46 -2.61 19.32
N ALA A 101 1.22 -3.92 19.20
CA ALA A 101 2.12 -4.89 18.60
C ALA A 101 1.74 -5.28 17.16
N ALA A 102 0.75 -4.61 16.56
CA ALA A 102 0.48 -4.72 15.14
C ALA A 102 1.67 -4.12 14.38
N GLN A 103 2.53 -5.00 13.86
CA GLN A 103 3.69 -4.58 13.09
C GLN A 103 3.44 -4.70 11.59
N SER A 104 4.00 -3.74 10.86
CA SER A 104 4.02 -3.65 9.41
C SER A 104 4.66 -4.86 8.74
N VAL A 105 4.34 -5.11 7.47
CA VAL A 105 5.07 -6.10 6.66
C VAL A 105 6.41 -5.52 6.24
N SER A 106 7.51 -6.25 6.46
CA SER A 106 8.86 -5.79 6.10
C SER A 106 9.05 -5.71 4.58
N LEU A 107 9.50 -4.54 4.11
CA LEU A 107 9.93 -4.30 2.74
C LEU A 107 11.20 -5.10 2.41
N LEU A 108 12.11 -5.26 3.36
CA LEU A 108 13.39 -5.94 3.14
C LEU A 108 13.17 -7.43 2.85
N ASP A 109 12.33 -8.09 3.65
CA ASP A 109 11.94 -9.48 3.43
C ASP A 109 11.21 -9.67 2.09
N GLU A 110 10.27 -8.78 1.78
CA GLU A 110 9.53 -8.83 0.52
C GLU A 110 10.43 -8.57 -0.70
N LEU A 111 11.47 -7.75 -0.58
CA LEU A 111 12.48 -7.57 -1.63
C LEU A 111 13.28 -8.85 -1.88
N GLN A 112 13.74 -9.52 -0.81
CA GLN A 112 14.47 -10.78 -0.92
C GLN A 112 13.60 -11.88 -1.56
N LEU A 113 12.36 -12.03 -1.07
CA LEU A 113 11.40 -12.99 -1.60
C LEU A 113 11.08 -12.70 -3.08
N PHE A 114 10.83 -11.43 -3.41
CA PHE A 114 10.50 -11.05 -4.79
C PHE A 114 11.65 -11.30 -5.75
N ARG A 115 12.90 -11.02 -5.34
CA ARG A 115 14.08 -11.34 -6.14
C ARG A 115 14.17 -12.83 -6.46
N ALA A 116 13.91 -13.69 -5.47
CA ALA A 116 13.97 -15.13 -5.63
C ALA A 116 12.85 -15.68 -6.54
N MET A 117 11.64 -15.12 -6.45
CA MET A 117 10.47 -15.66 -7.17
C MET A 117 10.18 -14.97 -8.52
N HIS A 118 10.68 -13.76 -8.74
CA HIS A 118 10.30 -12.90 -9.87
C HIS A 118 11.52 -12.30 -10.58
N LEU A 119 12.55 -13.12 -10.81
CA LEU A 119 13.82 -12.71 -11.43
C LEU A 119 13.66 -11.92 -12.74
N PRO A 120 12.72 -12.24 -13.67
CA PRO A 120 12.54 -11.44 -14.88
C PRO A 120 12.12 -9.98 -14.59
N LEU A 121 11.18 -9.76 -13.66
CA LEU A 121 10.74 -8.41 -13.27
C LEU A 121 11.85 -7.69 -12.49
N TRP A 122 12.57 -8.41 -11.63
CA TRP A 122 13.73 -7.89 -10.92
C TRP A 122 14.80 -7.36 -11.88
N ASN A 123 15.16 -8.16 -12.89
CA ASN A 123 16.15 -7.80 -13.92
C ASN A 123 15.67 -6.66 -14.83
N ALA A 124 14.35 -6.55 -15.04
CA ALA A 124 13.73 -5.40 -15.70
C ALA A 124 13.67 -4.12 -14.83
N GLY A 125 14.26 -4.14 -13.62
CA GLY A 125 14.40 -2.97 -12.75
C GLY A 125 13.21 -2.70 -11.84
N TRP A 126 12.27 -3.64 -11.68
CA TRP A 126 11.11 -3.49 -10.81
C TRP A 126 11.37 -4.03 -9.39
N ARG A 127 10.87 -3.32 -8.39
CA ARG A 127 10.94 -3.67 -6.96
C ARG A 127 9.56 -3.57 -6.32
N PRO A 128 9.16 -4.51 -5.45
CA PRO A 128 7.92 -4.38 -4.71
C PRO A 128 7.98 -3.25 -3.68
N LEU A 129 6.90 -2.49 -3.56
CA LEU A 129 6.63 -1.57 -2.43
C LEU A 129 5.40 -1.99 -1.64
N GLY A 130 4.55 -2.85 -2.21
CA GLY A 130 3.31 -3.24 -1.59
C GLY A 130 2.61 -4.38 -2.31
N SER A 131 1.44 -4.74 -1.81
CA SER A 131 0.57 -5.70 -2.45
C SER A 131 -0.90 -5.34 -2.31
N ILE A 132 -1.68 -5.77 -3.27
CA ILE A 132 -3.14 -5.76 -3.20
C ILE A 132 -3.58 -7.21 -3.03
N VAL A 133 -4.36 -7.47 -1.99
CA VAL A 133 -4.78 -8.80 -1.55
C VAL A 133 -6.29 -8.89 -1.65
N VAL A 134 -6.73 -9.64 -2.65
CA VAL A 134 -8.10 -10.13 -2.84
C VAL A 134 -7.99 -11.65 -3.05
N GLU A 135 -8.80 -12.28 -3.90
CA GLU A 135 -8.55 -13.69 -4.26
C GLU A 135 -7.22 -13.85 -5.00
N THR A 136 -6.90 -12.89 -5.88
CA THR A 136 -5.59 -12.80 -6.51
C THR A 136 -4.69 -11.81 -5.77
N ARG A 137 -3.43 -12.17 -5.53
CA ARG A 137 -2.43 -11.22 -5.03
C ARG A 137 -1.77 -10.45 -6.18
N TRP A 138 -1.89 -9.13 -6.17
CA TRP A 138 -1.13 -8.23 -7.02
C TRP A 138 0.02 -7.59 -6.25
N LYS A 139 1.06 -7.18 -6.96
CA LYS A 139 2.17 -6.39 -6.40
C LYS A 139 2.10 -4.96 -6.90
N ILE A 140 2.36 -4.02 -6.00
CA ILE A 140 2.66 -2.63 -6.32
C ILE A 140 4.17 -2.56 -6.47
N LEU A 141 4.63 -2.24 -7.67
CA LEU A 141 6.03 -2.24 -8.07
C LEU A 141 6.48 -0.81 -8.37
N VAL A 142 7.77 -0.54 -8.13
CA VAL A 142 8.45 0.71 -8.48
C VAL A 142 9.71 0.42 -9.26
N ASN A 143 10.13 1.36 -10.11
CA ASN A 143 11.43 1.33 -10.76
C ASN A 143 12.26 2.59 -10.44
N HIS A 144 13.50 2.62 -10.95
CA HIS A 144 14.44 3.73 -10.77
C HIS A 144 13.95 5.09 -11.31
N ARG A 145 12.91 5.11 -12.15
CA ARG A 145 12.31 6.34 -12.70
C ARG A 145 11.15 6.85 -11.85
N GLY A 146 10.75 6.14 -10.80
CA GLY A 146 9.57 6.46 -10.01
C GLY A 146 8.24 6.09 -10.68
N GLU A 147 8.29 5.30 -11.75
CA GLU A 147 7.08 4.71 -12.32
C GLU A 147 6.55 3.65 -11.37
N ILE A 148 5.23 3.64 -11.17
CA ILE A 148 4.55 2.68 -10.33
C ILE A 148 3.74 1.75 -11.21
N ARG A 149 3.81 0.46 -10.93
CA ARG A 149 3.08 -0.56 -11.66
C ARG A 149 2.30 -1.46 -10.72
N VAL A 150 1.04 -1.73 -11.05
CA VAL A 150 0.28 -2.80 -10.40
C VAL A 150 0.26 -4.01 -11.34
N ALA A 151 0.85 -5.10 -10.90
CA ALA A 151 1.03 -6.29 -11.73
C ALA A 151 0.68 -7.58 -10.99
N LYS A 152 0.16 -8.58 -11.73
CA LYS A 152 0.15 -9.95 -11.26
C LYS A 152 1.56 -10.50 -11.28
N THR A 153 1.92 -11.23 -10.24
CA THR A 153 3.18 -11.99 -10.18
C THR A 153 3.15 -13.26 -11.02
N ARG A 154 1.96 -13.72 -11.43
CA ARG A 154 1.73 -14.88 -12.30
C ARG A 154 0.61 -14.62 -13.32
N GLY A 155 0.82 -15.04 -14.56
CA GLY A 155 -0.15 -14.96 -15.65
C GLY A 155 -0.04 -13.70 -16.53
N LYS A 156 -0.80 -13.66 -17.63
CA LYS A 156 -0.91 -12.51 -18.53
C LYS A 156 -2.11 -11.68 -18.11
N MET A 157 -1.88 -10.49 -17.58
CA MET A 157 -2.89 -9.45 -17.42
C MET A 157 -2.24 -8.10 -17.65
N PRO A 158 -3.00 -7.08 -18.06
CA PRO A 158 -2.42 -5.79 -18.34
C PRO A 158 -1.84 -5.15 -17.08
N ASN A 159 -0.75 -4.42 -17.28
CA ASN A 159 -0.05 -3.70 -16.23
C ASN A 159 -0.64 -2.30 -16.13
N LEU A 160 -1.20 -1.95 -14.97
CA LEU A 160 -1.50 -0.55 -14.70
C LEU A 160 -0.20 0.18 -14.43
N SER A 161 0.02 1.30 -15.11
CA SER A 161 1.20 2.13 -14.91
C SER A 161 0.77 3.53 -14.48
N PHE A 162 1.43 4.06 -13.46
CA PHE A 162 1.18 5.36 -12.87
C PHE A 162 2.50 6.12 -12.78
N VAL A 163 2.42 7.44 -12.91
CA VAL A 163 3.54 8.33 -12.58
C VAL A 163 3.39 8.72 -11.11
N GLY A 164 4.10 7.98 -10.23
CA GLY A 164 4.09 8.19 -8.79
C GLY A 164 3.12 7.31 -7.98
N ILE A 165 3.41 7.18 -6.68
CA ILE A 165 2.70 6.24 -5.78
C ILE A 165 1.31 6.74 -5.36
N MET A 166 1.13 8.05 -5.14
CA MET A 166 -0.17 8.56 -4.68
C MET A 166 -1.29 8.40 -5.71
N PRO A 167 -1.10 8.69 -7.01
CA PRO A 167 -2.10 8.37 -8.02
C PRO A 167 -2.46 6.88 -8.08
N CYS A 168 -1.47 6.00 -7.93
CA CYS A 168 -1.71 4.56 -7.83
C CYS A 168 -2.58 4.21 -6.63
N LEU A 169 -2.22 4.70 -5.43
CA LEU A 169 -2.97 4.43 -4.21
C LEU A 169 -4.38 5.02 -4.25
N ALA A 170 -4.56 6.21 -4.84
CA ALA A 170 -5.87 6.82 -5.03
C ALA A 170 -6.76 5.97 -5.94
N ALA A 171 -6.22 5.54 -7.09
CA ALA A 171 -6.95 4.71 -8.05
C ALA A 171 -7.36 3.36 -7.45
N VAL A 172 -6.43 2.69 -6.74
CA VAL A 172 -6.70 1.40 -6.11
C VAL A 172 -7.68 1.58 -4.94
N SER A 173 -7.44 2.55 -4.05
CA SER A 173 -8.30 2.79 -2.88
C SER A 173 -9.73 3.14 -3.25
N ARG A 174 -9.95 3.83 -4.37
CA ARG A 174 -11.31 4.10 -4.87
C ARG A 174 -12.09 2.82 -5.15
N ILE A 175 -11.45 1.82 -5.78
CA ILE A 175 -12.09 0.53 -6.09
C ILE A 175 -12.47 -0.21 -4.81
N PHE A 176 -11.57 -0.25 -3.83
CA PHE A 176 -11.87 -0.88 -2.54
C PHE A 176 -12.89 -0.09 -1.75
N GLY A 177 -12.82 1.25 -1.78
CA GLY A 177 -13.70 2.12 -1.03
C GLY A 177 -15.18 1.94 -1.35
N GLU A 178 -15.52 1.64 -2.61
CA GLU A 178 -16.90 1.32 -3.02
C GLU A 178 -17.45 0.03 -2.38
N SER A 179 -16.57 -0.79 -1.79
CA SER A 179 -16.90 -2.07 -1.16
C SER A 179 -16.96 -2.04 0.38
N PHE A 180 -16.74 -0.87 0.99
CA PHE A 180 -16.85 -0.67 2.44
C PHE A 180 -17.75 0.53 2.74
N SER A 181 -18.65 0.38 3.71
CA SER A 181 -19.38 1.51 4.29
C SER A 181 -18.42 2.48 5.00
N THR A 182 -18.89 3.68 5.33
CA THR A 182 -18.13 4.69 6.09
C THR A 182 -17.75 4.22 7.51
N GLU A 183 -18.46 3.22 8.04
CA GLU A 183 -18.20 2.55 9.32
C GLU A 183 -17.22 1.38 9.19
N GLY A 184 -16.70 1.15 7.97
CA GLY A 184 -15.71 0.10 7.69
C GLY A 184 -16.29 -1.30 7.62
N VAL A 185 -17.62 -1.42 7.61
CA VAL A 185 -18.30 -2.69 7.31
C VAL A 185 -18.18 -2.99 5.83
N ARG A 186 -17.65 -4.16 5.49
CA ARG A 186 -17.58 -4.65 4.10
C ARG A 186 -19.00 -4.93 3.59
N VAL A 187 -19.39 -4.26 2.50
CA VAL A 187 -20.73 -4.39 1.89
C VAL A 187 -20.75 -5.31 0.66
N HIS A 188 -19.58 -5.61 0.08
CA HIS A 188 -19.43 -6.51 -1.06
C HIS A 188 -18.66 -7.78 -0.71
N SER A 189 -19.01 -8.92 -1.33
CA SER A 189 -18.26 -10.17 -1.16
C SER A 189 -16.86 -10.10 -1.78
N HIS A 190 -15.91 -10.91 -1.31
CA HIS A 190 -14.55 -10.98 -1.89
C HIS A 190 -14.56 -11.21 -3.40
N ARG A 191 -15.46 -12.08 -3.88
CA ARG A 191 -15.63 -12.36 -5.31
C ARG A 191 -16.07 -11.12 -6.09
N ARG A 192 -16.95 -10.29 -5.52
CA ARG A 192 -17.38 -9.03 -6.15
C ARG A 192 -16.24 -8.02 -6.21
N ILE A 193 -15.49 -7.86 -5.12
CA ILE A 193 -14.30 -7.00 -5.07
C ILE A 193 -13.27 -7.46 -6.12
N GLU A 194 -12.99 -8.76 -6.21
CA GLU A 194 -12.10 -9.32 -7.23
C GLU A 194 -12.55 -8.98 -8.65
N MET A 195 -13.85 -9.09 -8.95
CA MET A 195 -14.39 -8.73 -10.27
C MET A 195 -14.27 -7.22 -10.55
N GLU A 196 -14.57 -6.37 -9.56
CA GLU A 196 -14.46 -4.91 -9.67
C GLU A 196 -13.00 -4.49 -9.91
N VAL A 197 -12.06 -5.05 -9.15
CA VAL A 197 -10.63 -4.76 -9.37
C VAL A 197 -10.16 -5.30 -10.73
N ARG A 198 -10.56 -6.51 -11.13
CA ARG A 198 -10.23 -7.03 -12.48
C ARG A 198 -10.79 -6.16 -13.59
N THR A 199 -12.03 -5.70 -13.45
CA THR A 199 -12.71 -4.86 -14.45
C THR A 199 -12.04 -3.51 -14.53
N ALA A 200 -11.85 -2.85 -13.39
CA ALA A 200 -11.17 -1.57 -13.30
C ALA A 200 -9.75 -1.66 -13.84
N PHE A 201 -9.01 -2.72 -13.51
CA PHE A 201 -7.65 -2.91 -14.02
C PHE A 201 -7.63 -3.25 -15.52
N GLY A 202 -8.65 -3.95 -16.04
CA GLY A 202 -8.82 -4.17 -17.47
C GLY A 202 -9.15 -2.88 -18.23
N GLN A 203 -9.94 -1.98 -17.64
CA GLN A 203 -10.30 -0.69 -18.25
C GLN A 203 -9.14 0.32 -18.20
N LEU A 204 -8.45 0.40 -17.05
CA LEU A 204 -7.31 1.31 -16.84
C LEU A 204 -6.06 0.89 -17.62
N ALA A 205 -6.02 -0.34 -18.11
CA ALA A 205 -4.96 -0.84 -18.98
C ALA A 205 -4.91 -0.20 -20.36
N GLY A 206 -6.04 0.36 -20.84
CA GLY A 206 -6.21 0.71 -22.24
C GLY A 206 -6.17 -0.50 -23.20
N PRO A 207 -6.61 -0.35 -24.45
CA PRO A 207 -6.36 -1.32 -25.51
C PRO A 207 -4.86 -1.49 -25.82
#